data_AF-A0A0E0RBJ7-F1
#
_entry.id   AF-A0A0E0RBJ7-F1
#
_cell.length_a   1.000
_cell.length_b   1.000
_cell.length_c   1.000
_cell.angle_alpha   90.00
_cell.angle_beta   90.00
_cell.angle_gamma   90.00
#
_symmetry.space_group_name_H-M   'P 1'
#
loop_
_entity.id
_entity.type
_entity.pdbx_description
1 polymer ?
#
loop_
_entity_poly.entity_id
_entity_poly.type
_entity_poly.pdbx_seq_one_letter_code
_entity_poly.pdbx_strand_id
1 'polypeptide(L)'
;MAWMVTVLLWWGIYGWSPRPWWRLGSGHGLDGDGAVVVGHIRLVAEAMVAAGYGMECVTTFMSHRRAEFAGAVRRLLGYAPSQHARFRKLAWDDVDGKVRSWHTAAGFAFNFAFSGERVLCHRVFAAADAGVADRVFEGIASDHAADLLAVAEAAVARARRAPERLFHVLDVHATLVEIFPAIVCVLGDKSEAAVRATAALRNAGEAARGILVSFEEAIQKATSKSSAAATGGAVHPLARYVMNYLVLLADYDDTLARIYQQGRGSTSPVHPLARYVMNYLVLLADYDDTLARIYQKGRGSTSLHSPSSSSSSSNPIGRLVSVLLRKLDAMAGRHRSPAARSLFMANNTHYVSKKVRGSSKLVGIVGGEGWAVAQSAETRRHVDAFVHAAWRDVLVVGGEGADAAVREAVASQRRWVAVADDEMGDAVRAAAAAAVVPAYRALYRRHGTAAWMTPGDVKAMIGRLFGGPRNAAAGARPVAAGGATPRRHRLRLTSSLEKLAHKQ
;
A
#
# COMPACT_ATOMS: atom_id res chain seq x y z
N MET A 1 37.48 -42.83 -14.12
CA MET A 1 36.38 -42.28 -14.95
C MET A 1 35.48 -41.33 -14.16
N ALA A 2 34.82 -41.72 -13.07
CA ALA A 2 34.12 -40.76 -12.18
C ALA A 2 35.04 -39.61 -11.70
N TRP A 3 36.30 -39.95 -11.36
CA TRP A 3 37.35 -38.98 -11.02
C TRP A 3 37.70 -38.00 -12.16
N MET A 4 37.55 -38.37 -13.44
CA MET A 4 37.80 -37.43 -14.56
C MET A 4 36.68 -36.41 -14.71
N VAL A 5 35.43 -36.80 -14.46
CA VAL A 5 34.29 -35.87 -14.44
C VAL A 5 34.38 -34.96 -13.22
N THR A 6 34.75 -35.51 -12.06
CA THR A 6 35.03 -34.70 -10.88
C THR A 6 36.19 -33.76 -11.14
N VAL A 7 37.31 -34.20 -11.70
CA VAL A 7 38.51 -33.36 -11.95
C VAL A 7 38.28 -32.32 -13.05
N LEU A 8 37.54 -32.62 -14.12
CA LEU A 8 37.20 -31.63 -15.16
C LEU A 8 36.17 -30.61 -14.67
N LEU A 9 35.18 -31.04 -13.87
CA LEU A 9 34.30 -30.11 -13.16
C LEU A 9 35.10 -29.29 -12.14
N TRP A 10 36.05 -29.89 -11.42
CA TRP A 10 36.88 -29.22 -10.41
C TRP A 10 37.86 -28.21 -11.03
N TRP A 11 38.46 -28.51 -12.19
CA TRP A 11 39.31 -27.57 -12.92
C TRP A 11 38.50 -26.41 -13.53
N GLY A 12 37.27 -26.66 -13.99
CA GLY A 12 36.34 -25.61 -14.40
C GLY A 12 35.80 -24.74 -13.25
N ILE A 13 35.86 -25.23 -12.01
CA ILE A 13 35.37 -24.56 -10.79
C ILE A 13 36.45 -23.67 -10.13
N TYR A 14 37.73 -24.07 -10.17
CA TYR A 14 38.80 -23.29 -9.50
C TYR A 14 39.38 -22.11 -10.30
N GLY A 15 39.05 -21.98 -11.59
CA GLY A 15 39.31 -20.76 -12.37
C GLY A 15 38.29 -19.64 -12.13
N TRP A 16 37.26 -19.88 -11.32
CA TRP A 16 36.10 -19.00 -11.17
C TRP A 16 36.16 -18.18 -9.87
N SER A 17 36.79 -17.01 -9.96
CA SER A 17 36.49 -15.85 -9.12
C SER A 17 35.57 -14.90 -9.92
N PRO A 18 34.54 -14.30 -9.31
CA PRO A 18 33.18 -14.34 -9.81
C PRO A 18 32.93 -13.28 -10.88
N ARG A 19 32.67 -13.71 -12.11
CA ARG A 19 31.80 -12.96 -13.00
C ARG A 19 30.43 -13.59 -13.03
N PRO A 20 29.35 -12.82 -12.87
CA PRO A 20 28.08 -13.42 -12.64
C PRO A 20 27.42 -14.06 -13.86
N TRP A 21 26.94 -15.28 -13.70
CA TRP A 21 26.15 -16.01 -14.68
C TRP A 21 24.84 -15.30 -15.10
N TRP A 22 24.43 -14.22 -14.43
CA TRP A 22 23.22 -13.44 -14.77
C TRP A 22 23.39 -12.41 -15.90
N ARG A 23 24.58 -12.23 -16.47
CA ARG A 23 24.73 -11.54 -17.78
C ARG A 23 24.33 -12.42 -18.98
N LEU A 24 24.08 -13.70 -18.77
CA LEU A 24 23.75 -14.68 -19.81
C LEU A 24 22.24 -14.78 -20.10
N GLY A 25 21.42 -13.94 -19.45
CA GLY A 25 19.95 -13.91 -19.60
C GLY A 25 19.42 -12.81 -20.54
N SER A 26 20.29 -11.91 -21.02
CA SER A 26 19.96 -11.04 -22.16
C SER A 26 20.11 -11.88 -23.42
N GLY A 27 19.21 -11.78 -24.39
CA GLY A 27 19.20 -12.56 -25.65
C GLY A 27 20.40 -12.38 -26.59
N HIS A 28 21.60 -12.17 -26.06
CA HIS A 28 22.86 -12.34 -26.75
C HIS A 28 23.43 -13.71 -26.41
N GLY A 29 23.83 -14.42 -27.46
CA GLY A 29 24.37 -15.77 -27.37
C GLY A 29 25.40 -15.88 -26.26
N LEU A 30 25.47 -17.09 -25.68
CA LEU A 30 26.53 -17.50 -24.78
C LEU A 30 27.84 -16.86 -25.23
N ASP A 31 28.45 -16.01 -24.37
CA ASP A 31 29.83 -15.57 -24.58
C ASP A 31 30.64 -16.82 -24.98
N GLY A 32 31.43 -16.74 -26.05
CA GLY A 32 31.94 -17.93 -26.76
C GLY A 32 32.58 -19.01 -25.88
N ASP A 33 33.14 -18.61 -24.74
CA ASP A 33 33.73 -19.48 -23.73
C ASP A 33 32.69 -20.37 -23.00
N GLY A 34 31.52 -19.84 -22.64
CA GLY A 34 30.45 -20.60 -21.98
C GLY A 34 29.79 -21.62 -22.90
N ALA A 35 29.69 -21.34 -24.20
CA ALA A 35 29.19 -22.28 -25.19
C ALA A 35 30.11 -23.49 -25.35
N VAL A 36 31.43 -23.24 -25.38
CA VAL A 36 32.47 -24.28 -25.49
C VAL A 36 32.44 -25.20 -24.28
N VAL A 37 32.34 -24.65 -23.07
CA VAL A 37 32.27 -25.45 -21.84
C VAL A 37 31.02 -26.34 -21.80
N VAL A 38 29.85 -25.81 -22.15
CA VAL A 38 28.61 -26.62 -22.22
C VAL A 38 28.73 -27.72 -23.28
N GLY A 39 29.40 -27.42 -24.41
CA GLY A 39 29.73 -28.42 -25.43
C GLY A 39 30.62 -29.55 -24.90
N HIS A 40 31.66 -29.24 -24.12
CA HIS A 40 32.50 -30.25 -23.49
C HIS A 40 31.74 -31.11 -22.48
N ILE A 41 30.90 -30.50 -21.63
CA ILE A 41 30.08 -31.23 -20.66
C ILE A 41 29.11 -32.17 -21.38
N ARG A 42 28.52 -31.73 -22.49
CA ARG A 42 27.67 -32.57 -23.34
C ARG A 42 28.43 -33.78 -23.89
N LEU A 43 29.61 -33.58 -24.46
CA LEU A 43 30.43 -34.68 -25.00
C LEU A 43 30.80 -35.71 -23.91
N VAL A 44 31.10 -35.24 -22.70
CA VAL A 44 31.36 -36.12 -21.55
C VAL A 44 30.10 -36.91 -21.16
N ALA A 45 28.94 -36.24 -21.10
CA ALA A 45 27.67 -36.90 -20.79
C ALA A 45 27.32 -37.96 -21.84
N GLU A 46 27.50 -37.67 -23.13
CA GLU A 46 27.31 -38.61 -24.24
C GLU A 46 28.22 -39.83 -24.12
N ALA A 47 29.52 -39.61 -23.86
CA ALA A 47 30.48 -40.70 -23.67
C ALA A 47 30.15 -41.57 -22.44
N MET A 48 29.71 -40.96 -21.34
CA MET A 48 29.29 -41.70 -20.14
C MET A 48 28.04 -42.53 -20.37
N VAL A 49 27.05 -41.98 -21.09
CA VAL A 49 25.83 -42.71 -21.46
C VAL A 49 26.17 -43.88 -22.38
N ALA A 50 27.01 -43.67 -23.40
CA ALA A 50 27.46 -44.73 -24.30
C ALA A 50 28.25 -45.84 -23.58
N ALA A 51 28.97 -45.49 -22.51
CA ALA A 51 29.70 -46.43 -21.66
C ALA A 51 28.84 -47.13 -20.60
N GLY A 52 27.52 -46.88 -20.55
CA GLY A 52 26.59 -47.49 -19.59
C GLY A 52 26.51 -46.81 -18.22
N TYR A 53 27.19 -45.67 -18.01
CA TYR A 53 27.22 -44.91 -16.75
C TYR A 53 26.27 -43.69 -16.74
N GLY A 54 25.14 -43.79 -17.44
CA GLY A 54 24.20 -42.68 -17.59
C GLY A 54 23.59 -42.23 -16.25
N MET A 55 23.33 -43.16 -15.34
CA MET A 55 22.73 -42.86 -14.04
C MET A 55 23.70 -42.11 -13.12
N GLU A 56 24.97 -42.53 -13.06
CA GLU A 56 26.04 -41.87 -12.33
C GLU A 56 26.32 -40.47 -12.90
N CYS A 57 26.27 -40.32 -14.23
CA CYS A 57 26.37 -39.02 -14.89
C CYS A 57 25.25 -38.07 -14.43
N VAL A 58 23.99 -38.52 -14.51
CA VAL A 58 22.81 -37.71 -14.13
C VAL A 58 22.85 -37.33 -12.66
N THR A 59 23.09 -38.29 -11.77
CA THR A 59 23.12 -38.05 -10.31
C THR A 59 24.24 -37.09 -9.90
N THR A 60 25.44 -37.25 -10.48
CA THR A 60 26.57 -36.34 -10.24
C THR A 60 26.26 -34.93 -10.75
N PHE A 61 25.74 -34.82 -11.98
CA PHE A 61 25.36 -33.53 -12.57
C PHE A 61 24.30 -32.83 -11.71
N MET A 62 23.22 -33.53 -11.34
CA MET A 62 22.17 -33.00 -10.46
C MET A 62 22.74 -32.48 -9.13
N SER A 63 23.62 -33.25 -8.47
CA SER A 63 24.20 -32.87 -7.18
C SER A 63 24.96 -31.54 -7.27
N HIS A 64 25.84 -31.41 -8.27
CA HIS A 64 26.59 -30.17 -8.49
C HIS A 64 25.69 -28.99 -8.86
N ARG A 65 24.74 -29.17 -9.79
CA ARG A 65 23.83 -28.11 -10.20
C ARG A 65 22.92 -27.65 -9.06
N ARG A 66 22.43 -28.56 -8.21
CA ARG A 66 21.67 -28.20 -6.99
C ARG A 66 22.50 -27.34 -6.04
N ALA A 67 23.76 -27.73 -5.79
CA ALA A 67 24.63 -26.96 -4.89
C ALA A 67 24.91 -25.55 -5.41
N GLU A 68 25.17 -25.41 -6.71
CA GLU A 68 25.41 -24.11 -7.36
C GLU A 68 24.15 -23.23 -7.37
N PHE A 69 23.00 -23.80 -7.72
CA PHE A 69 21.72 -23.08 -7.70
C PHE A 69 21.39 -22.60 -6.28
N ALA A 70 21.51 -23.48 -5.28
CA ALA A 70 21.32 -23.14 -3.88
C ALA A 70 22.27 -22.03 -3.41
N GLY A 71 23.55 -22.10 -3.81
CA GLY A 71 24.54 -21.09 -3.51
C GLY A 71 24.20 -19.74 -4.11
N ALA A 72 23.72 -19.71 -5.36
CA ALA A 72 23.36 -18.48 -6.04
C ALA A 72 22.10 -17.82 -5.47
N VAL A 73 21.05 -18.60 -5.21
CA VAL A 73 19.83 -18.12 -4.53
C VAL A 73 20.15 -17.60 -3.13
N ARG A 74 21.02 -18.29 -2.39
CA ARG A 74 21.46 -17.85 -1.05
C ARG A 74 22.20 -16.51 -1.09
N ARG A 75 23.05 -16.28 -2.10
CA ARG A 75 23.76 -15.01 -2.29
C ARG A 75 22.78 -13.86 -2.57
N LEU A 76 21.73 -14.12 -3.36
CA LEU A 76 20.69 -13.12 -3.67
C LEU A 76 19.80 -12.81 -2.46
N LEU A 77 19.44 -13.83 -1.69
CA LEU A 77 18.59 -13.68 -0.50
C LEU A 77 19.34 -13.13 0.72
N GLY A 78 20.64 -13.38 0.81
CA GLY A 78 21.44 -13.20 2.03
C GLY A 78 21.22 -14.28 3.09
N TYR A 79 20.39 -15.29 2.81
CA TYR A 79 20.09 -16.41 3.70
C TYR A 79 19.64 -17.64 2.89
N ALA A 80 19.65 -18.83 3.51
CA ALA A 80 19.19 -20.05 2.84
C ALA A 80 17.64 -20.15 2.92
N PRO A 81 16.93 -20.34 1.80
CA PRO A 81 15.46 -20.49 1.75
C PRO A 81 14.90 -21.50 2.76
N SER A 82 15.58 -22.63 2.94
CA SER A 82 15.26 -23.68 3.92
C SER A 82 15.19 -23.20 5.38
N GLN A 83 15.71 -22.00 5.69
CA GLN A 83 15.56 -21.36 7.00
C GLN A 83 14.17 -20.78 7.26
N HIS A 84 13.23 -20.86 6.31
CA HIS A 84 11.84 -20.41 6.47
C HIS A 84 11.16 -20.99 7.74
N ALA A 85 11.49 -22.22 8.14
CA ALA A 85 11.00 -22.81 9.39
C ALA A 85 11.35 -21.99 10.65
N ARG A 86 12.48 -21.28 10.64
CA ARG A 86 12.93 -20.41 11.74
C ARG A 86 12.20 -19.07 11.76
N PHE A 87 11.44 -18.74 10.72
CA PHE A 87 10.71 -17.47 10.65
C PHE A 87 9.71 -17.34 11.78
N ARG A 88 9.20 -18.43 12.37
CA ARG A 88 8.33 -18.37 13.57
C ARG A 88 9.02 -17.81 14.81
N LYS A 89 10.34 -17.97 14.93
CA LYS A 89 11.12 -17.60 16.13
C LYS A 89 11.80 -16.22 16.05
N LEU A 90 11.87 -15.62 14.85
CA LEU A 90 12.54 -14.33 14.64
C LEU A 90 11.73 -13.15 15.16
N ALA A 91 12.32 -11.96 15.28
CA ALA A 91 11.57 -10.72 15.43
C ALA A 91 10.90 -10.34 14.09
N TRP A 92 9.87 -9.50 14.13
CA TRP A 92 9.17 -9.11 12.89
C TRP A 92 10.05 -8.30 11.94
N ASP A 93 10.85 -7.37 12.47
CA ASP A 93 11.74 -6.52 11.67
C ASP A 93 12.75 -7.36 10.84
N ASP A 94 13.21 -8.47 11.42
CA ASP A 94 14.08 -9.42 10.71
C ASP A 94 13.34 -10.16 9.59
N VAL A 95 12.07 -10.52 9.83
CA VAL A 95 11.23 -11.18 8.82
C VAL A 95 10.90 -10.21 7.69
N ASP A 96 10.58 -8.95 7.98
CA ASP A 96 10.37 -7.88 7.00
C ASP A 96 11.59 -7.71 6.08
N GLY A 97 12.78 -7.59 6.66
CA GLY A 97 14.03 -7.53 5.90
C GLY A 97 14.22 -8.71 4.96
N LYS A 98 13.90 -9.92 5.42
CA LYS A 98 13.98 -11.15 4.63
C LYS A 98 12.90 -11.25 3.53
N VAL A 99 11.68 -10.79 3.79
CA VAL A 99 10.60 -10.77 2.79
C VAL A 99 10.94 -9.80 1.65
N ARG A 100 11.56 -8.66 1.96
CA ARG A 100 12.03 -7.73 0.92
C ARG A 100 13.13 -8.33 0.04
N SER A 101 14.13 -9.00 0.63
CA SER A 101 15.14 -9.67 -0.19
C SER A 101 14.55 -10.84 -0.99
N TRP A 102 13.56 -11.54 -0.42
CA TRP A 102 12.79 -12.56 -1.12
C TRP A 102 12.06 -12.02 -2.35
N HIS A 103 11.43 -10.83 -2.30
CA HIS A 103 10.77 -10.23 -3.47
C HIS A 103 11.71 -10.16 -4.67
N THR A 104 12.94 -9.66 -4.46
CA THR A 104 13.92 -9.49 -5.53
C THR A 104 14.46 -10.85 -6.01
N ALA A 105 14.81 -11.73 -5.07
CA ALA A 105 15.38 -13.03 -5.39
C ALA A 105 14.39 -13.97 -6.07
N ALA A 106 13.13 -14.00 -5.62
CA ALA A 106 12.08 -14.83 -6.23
C ALA A 106 11.73 -14.34 -7.64
N GLY A 107 11.61 -13.02 -7.83
CA GLY A 107 11.42 -12.43 -9.15
C GLY A 107 12.54 -12.83 -10.12
N PHE A 108 13.79 -12.73 -9.69
CA PHE A 108 14.92 -13.17 -10.53
C PHE A 108 14.95 -14.69 -10.76
N ALA A 109 14.74 -15.48 -9.71
CA ALA A 109 14.82 -16.93 -9.79
C ALA A 109 13.79 -17.51 -10.77
N PHE A 110 12.52 -17.14 -10.61
CA PHE A 110 11.43 -17.67 -11.44
C PHE A 110 11.41 -17.10 -12.86
N ASN A 111 11.78 -15.84 -13.07
CA ASN A 111 11.79 -15.27 -14.42
C ASN A 111 13.03 -15.68 -15.25
N PHE A 112 14.18 -15.90 -14.61
CA PHE A 112 15.45 -16.10 -15.32
C PHE A 112 16.19 -17.38 -14.93
N ALA A 113 16.40 -17.64 -13.64
CA ALA A 113 17.29 -18.72 -13.20
C ALA A 113 16.76 -20.11 -13.55
N PHE A 114 15.49 -20.39 -13.27
CA PHE A 114 14.88 -21.69 -13.60
C PHE A 114 14.82 -21.93 -15.12
N SER A 115 14.51 -20.90 -15.91
CA SER A 115 14.54 -20.98 -17.37
C SER A 115 15.94 -21.31 -17.89
N GLY A 116 16.96 -20.65 -17.35
CA GLY A 116 18.36 -20.91 -17.69
C GLY A 116 18.80 -22.33 -17.34
N GLU A 117 18.40 -22.84 -16.17
CA GLU A 117 18.70 -24.20 -15.74
C GLU A 117 18.04 -25.23 -16.67
N ARG A 118 16.79 -25.00 -17.07
CA ARG A 118 16.08 -25.88 -18.01
C ARG A 118 16.80 -25.96 -19.36
N VAL A 119 17.19 -24.81 -19.92
CA VAL A 119 17.95 -24.76 -21.18
C VAL A 119 19.29 -25.49 -21.06
N LEU A 120 19.99 -25.35 -19.92
CA LEU A 120 21.24 -26.05 -19.67
C LEU A 120 21.04 -27.57 -19.66
N CYS A 121 20.03 -28.07 -18.94
CA CYS A 121 19.71 -29.50 -18.91
C CYS A 121 19.42 -30.05 -20.31
N HIS A 122 18.63 -29.34 -21.12
CA HIS A 122 18.34 -29.76 -22.50
C HIS A 122 19.58 -29.74 -23.40
N ARG A 123 20.54 -28.84 -23.17
CA ARG A 123 21.79 -28.80 -23.96
C ARG A 123 22.74 -29.93 -23.58
N VAL A 124 22.91 -30.21 -22.28
CA VAL A 124 23.82 -31.26 -21.80
C VAL A 124 23.32 -32.64 -22.17
N PHE A 125 22.01 -32.88 -22.03
CA PHE A 125 21.39 -34.18 -22.30
C PHE A 125 20.66 -34.23 -23.66
N ALA A 126 21.09 -33.40 -24.62
CA ALA A 126 20.45 -33.30 -25.94
C ALA A 126 20.44 -34.61 -26.73
N ALA A 127 21.43 -35.48 -26.52
CA ALA A 127 21.55 -36.78 -27.16
C ALA A 127 20.90 -37.93 -26.37
N ALA A 128 20.37 -37.66 -25.18
CA ALA A 128 19.61 -38.63 -24.40
C ALA A 128 18.13 -38.64 -24.82
N ASP A 129 17.37 -39.63 -24.34
CA ASP A 129 15.92 -39.68 -24.60
C ASP A 129 15.21 -38.38 -24.21
N ALA A 130 14.18 -38.03 -24.99
CA ALA A 130 13.49 -36.74 -24.91
C ALA A 130 12.99 -36.36 -23.49
N GLY A 131 12.77 -37.33 -22.59
CA GLY A 131 12.34 -37.10 -21.21
C GLY A 131 13.45 -37.10 -20.14
N VAL A 132 14.71 -37.35 -20.49
CA VAL A 132 15.82 -37.34 -19.51
C VAL A 132 16.13 -35.92 -19.08
N ALA A 133 16.27 -34.98 -20.01
CA ALA A 133 16.57 -33.57 -19.71
C ALA A 133 15.51 -32.93 -18.80
N ASP A 134 14.22 -33.17 -19.06
CA ASP A 134 13.12 -32.65 -18.24
C ASP A 134 13.14 -33.25 -16.83
N ARG A 135 13.40 -34.55 -16.67
CA ARG A 135 13.56 -35.19 -15.36
C ARG A 135 14.79 -34.68 -14.60
N VAL A 136 15.88 -34.39 -15.31
CA VAL A 136 17.08 -33.77 -14.72
C VAL A 136 16.76 -32.39 -14.17
N PHE A 137 16.09 -31.58 -14.99
CA PHE A 137 15.65 -30.25 -14.59
C PHE A 137 14.68 -30.30 -13.41
N GLU A 138 13.64 -31.13 -13.46
CA GLU A 138 12.67 -31.29 -12.38
C GLU A 138 13.35 -31.71 -11.07
N GLY A 139 14.27 -32.68 -11.13
CA GLY A 139 15.06 -33.08 -9.99
C GLY A 139 15.82 -31.91 -9.35
N ILE A 140 16.44 -31.04 -10.15
CA ILE A 140 17.16 -29.87 -9.64
C ILE A 140 16.20 -28.80 -9.12
N ALA A 141 15.11 -28.54 -9.84
CA ALA A 141 14.28 -27.36 -9.66
C ALA A 141 13.24 -27.48 -8.54
N SER A 142 12.64 -28.66 -8.35
CA SER A 142 11.46 -28.84 -7.49
C SER A 142 11.73 -28.44 -6.04
N ASP A 143 12.83 -28.91 -5.44
CA ASP A 143 13.18 -28.58 -4.06
C ASP A 143 13.42 -27.08 -3.88
N HIS A 144 14.12 -26.45 -4.82
CA HIS A 144 14.42 -25.02 -4.77
C HIS A 144 13.16 -24.15 -4.93
N ALA A 145 12.25 -24.57 -5.83
CA ALA A 145 10.97 -23.90 -6.03
C ALA A 145 10.09 -24.02 -4.78
N ALA A 146 10.03 -25.21 -4.18
CA ALA A 146 9.30 -25.47 -2.94
C ALA A 146 9.84 -24.61 -1.79
N ASP A 147 11.16 -24.54 -1.63
CA ASP A 147 11.83 -23.75 -0.61
C ASP A 147 11.56 -22.23 -0.76
N LEU A 148 11.61 -21.70 -1.98
CA LEU A 148 11.29 -20.30 -2.28
C LEU A 148 9.82 -19.98 -1.99
N LEU A 149 8.89 -20.87 -2.34
CA LEU A 149 7.47 -20.70 -2.05
C LEU A 149 7.17 -20.84 -0.56
N ALA A 150 7.88 -21.72 0.15
CA ALA A 150 7.73 -21.91 1.60
C ALA A 150 8.11 -20.65 2.40
N VAL A 151 9.04 -19.83 1.90
CA VAL A 151 9.34 -18.50 2.47
C VAL A 151 8.11 -17.59 2.42
N ALA A 152 7.41 -17.53 1.28
CA ALA A 152 6.20 -16.73 1.12
C ALA A 152 5.06 -17.23 2.02
N GLU A 153 4.85 -18.55 2.04
CA GLU A 153 3.85 -19.20 2.90
C GLU A 153 4.09 -18.90 4.38
N ALA A 154 5.35 -19.00 4.84
CA ALA A 154 5.74 -18.68 6.21
C ALA A 154 5.54 -17.21 6.56
N ALA A 155 5.86 -16.29 5.63
CA ALA A 155 5.65 -14.86 5.81
C ALA A 155 4.15 -14.52 5.96
N VAL A 156 3.30 -15.04 5.07
CA VAL A 156 1.85 -14.84 5.11
C VAL A 156 1.23 -15.42 6.38
N ALA A 157 1.67 -16.62 6.79
CA ALA A 157 1.17 -17.24 8.03
C ALA A 157 1.48 -16.40 9.27
N ARG A 158 2.66 -15.76 9.31
CA ARG A 158 3.12 -14.93 10.44
C ARG A 158 2.48 -13.54 10.46
N ALA A 159 2.05 -13.03 9.31
CA ALA A 159 1.43 -11.71 9.20
C ALA A 159 -0.02 -11.65 9.69
N ARG A 160 -0.67 -12.80 9.95
CA ARG A 160 -2.08 -12.87 10.37
C ARG A 160 -2.36 -11.97 11.58
N ARG A 161 -3.46 -11.21 11.49
CA ARG A 161 -4.10 -10.41 12.58
C ARG A 161 -3.39 -9.13 13.04
N ALA A 162 -2.42 -8.60 12.30
CA ALA A 162 -1.81 -7.31 12.63
C ALA A 162 -1.93 -6.32 11.44
N PRO A 163 -2.59 -5.15 11.60
CA PRO A 163 -2.77 -4.16 10.53
C PRO A 163 -1.45 -3.73 9.89
N GLU A 164 -0.41 -3.53 10.70
CA GLU A 164 0.92 -3.10 10.23
C GLU A 164 1.58 -4.11 9.28
N ARG A 165 1.17 -5.38 9.35
CA ARG A 165 1.71 -6.46 8.53
C ARG A 165 0.95 -6.66 7.23
N LEU A 166 -0.14 -5.91 7.00
CA LEU A 166 -0.92 -6.00 5.78
C LEU A 166 -0.07 -5.71 4.55
N PHE A 167 0.77 -4.67 4.60
CA PHE A 167 1.60 -4.24 3.47
C PHE A 167 2.51 -5.38 2.98
N HIS A 168 3.11 -6.14 3.89
CA HIS A 168 3.92 -7.31 3.55
C HIS A 168 3.12 -8.43 2.88
N VAL A 169 1.89 -8.67 3.34
CA VAL A 169 1.00 -9.66 2.71
C VAL A 169 0.63 -9.22 1.30
N LEU A 170 0.40 -7.92 1.11
CA LEU A 170 0.11 -7.33 -0.20
C LEU A 170 1.34 -7.38 -1.13
N ASP A 171 2.53 -7.10 -0.61
CA ASP A 171 3.79 -7.24 -1.35
C ASP A 171 3.99 -8.69 -1.82
N VAL A 172 3.86 -9.67 -0.90
CA VAL A 172 3.98 -11.10 -1.25
C VAL A 172 2.92 -11.51 -2.27
N HIS A 173 1.67 -11.07 -2.12
CA HIS A 173 0.62 -11.35 -3.10
C HIS A 173 0.97 -10.76 -4.47
N ALA A 174 1.41 -9.50 -4.53
CA ALA A 174 1.81 -8.85 -5.77
C ALA A 174 2.97 -9.58 -6.46
N THR A 175 4.02 -9.95 -5.72
CA THR A 175 5.15 -10.73 -6.26
C THR A 175 4.69 -12.08 -6.77
N LEU A 176 3.86 -12.80 -6.02
CA LEU A 176 3.35 -14.11 -6.44
C LEU A 176 2.53 -13.98 -7.75
N VAL A 177 1.73 -12.93 -7.90
CA VAL A 177 0.98 -12.67 -9.14
C VAL A 177 1.91 -12.39 -10.31
N GLU A 178 3.02 -11.70 -10.08
CA GLU A 178 4.03 -11.37 -11.09
C GLU A 178 4.80 -12.61 -11.56
N ILE A 179 5.25 -13.47 -10.63
CA ILE A 179 6.06 -14.65 -10.97
C ILE A 179 5.24 -15.86 -11.42
N PHE A 180 3.93 -15.90 -11.13
CA PHE A 180 3.08 -17.06 -11.43
C PHE A 180 3.11 -17.51 -12.91
N PRO A 181 3.05 -16.62 -13.93
CA PRO A 181 3.18 -17.02 -15.32
C PRO A 181 4.52 -17.69 -15.63
N ALA A 182 5.61 -17.23 -15.00
CA ALA A 182 6.93 -17.83 -15.18
C ALA A 182 7.01 -19.22 -14.55
N ILE A 183 6.41 -19.42 -13.36
CA ILE A 183 6.27 -20.73 -12.72
C ILE A 183 5.57 -21.71 -13.67
N VAL A 184 4.40 -21.33 -14.21
CA VAL A 184 3.63 -22.19 -15.11
C VAL A 184 4.39 -22.47 -16.41
N CYS A 185 5.08 -21.47 -16.97
CA CYS A 185 5.85 -21.63 -18.20
C CYS A 185 7.03 -22.60 -18.02
N VAL A 186 7.77 -22.48 -16.93
CA VAL A 186 9.02 -23.21 -16.72
C VAL A 186 8.80 -24.58 -16.10
N LEU A 187 7.93 -24.69 -15.10
CA LEU A 187 7.70 -25.92 -14.32
C LEU A 187 6.42 -26.66 -14.74
N GLY A 188 5.51 -26.01 -15.46
CA GLY A 188 4.23 -26.58 -15.88
C GLY A 188 3.08 -26.21 -14.95
N ASP A 189 1.87 -26.21 -15.50
CA ASP A 189 0.61 -25.87 -14.83
C ASP A 189 0.23 -26.85 -13.72
N LYS A 190 0.55 -28.13 -13.90
CA LYS A 190 0.27 -29.23 -12.97
C LYS A 190 1.40 -29.50 -11.96
N SER A 191 2.47 -28.71 -11.98
CA SER A 191 3.58 -28.88 -11.05
C SER A 191 3.17 -28.60 -9.61
N GLU A 192 3.84 -29.25 -8.65
CA GLU A 192 3.65 -28.96 -7.22
C GLU A 192 3.88 -27.46 -6.92
N ALA A 193 4.87 -26.85 -7.58
CA ALA A 193 5.16 -25.42 -7.46
C ALA A 193 3.99 -24.53 -7.90
N ALA A 194 3.33 -24.84 -9.02
CA ALA A 194 2.15 -24.09 -9.49
C ALA A 194 0.96 -24.24 -8.53
N VAL A 195 0.73 -25.45 -8.00
CA VAL A 195 -0.31 -25.72 -6.99
C VAL A 195 -0.03 -24.94 -5.71
N ARG A 196 1.21 -24.97 -5.20
CA ARG A 196 1.62 -24.23 -4.00
C ARG A 196 1.56 -22.72 -4.19
N ALA A 197 2.00 -22.20 -5.33
CA ALA A 197 1.90 -20.78 -5.65
C ALA A 197 0.42 -20.31 -5.67
N THR A 198 -0.48 -21.11 -6.25
CA THR A 198 -1.93 -20.83 -6.25
C THR A 198 -2.49 -20.82 -4.83
N ALA A 199 -2.12 -21.81 -4.00
CA ALA A 199 -2.54 -21.87 -2.61
C ALA A 199 -1.99 -20.68 -1.79
N ALA A 200 -0.73 -20.31 -2.00
CA ALA A 200 -0.08 -19.16 -1.35
C ALA A 200 -0.77 -17.84 -1.74
N LEU A 201 -1.11 -17.64 -3.01
CA LEU A 201 -1.89 -16.51 -3.50
C LEU A 201 -3.25 -16.41 -2.80
N ARG A 202 -3.99 -17.52 -2.75
CA ARG A 202 -5.30 -17.58 -2.07
C ARG A 202 -5.15 -17.25 -0.58
N ASN A 203 -4.19 -17.86 0.09
CA ASN A 203 -3.92 -17.65 1.53
C ASN A 203 -3.50 -16.20 1.82
N ALA A 204 -2.70 -15.57 0.95
CA ALA A 204 -2.32 -14.17 1.07
C ALA A 204 -3.54 -13.24 0.93
N GLY A 205 -4.40 -13.51 -0.06
CA GLY A 205 -5.66 -12.77 -0.24
C GLY A 205 -6.60 -12.91 0.97
N GLU A 206 -6.73 -14.11 1.53
CA GLU A 206 -7.52 -14.35 2.75
C GLU A 206 -6.93 -13.65 3.97
N ALA A 207 -5.61 -13.69 4.15
CA ALA A 207 -4.93 -12.99 5.23
C ALA A 207 -5.14 -11.47 5.12
N ALA A 208 -5.01 -10.90 3.92
CA ALA A 208 -5.25 -9.48 3.68
C ALA A 208 -6.70 -9.08 4.02
N ARG A 209 -7.69 -9.84 3.52
CA ARG A 209 -9.11 -9.62 3.84
C ARG A 209 -9.37 -9.71 5.35
N GLY A 210 -8.83 -10.73 6.01
CA GLY A 210 -8.98 -10.92 7.46
C GLY A 210 -8.37 -9.78 8.27
N ILE A 211 -7.19 -9.27 7.88
CA ILE A 211 -6.56 -8.12 8.53
C ILE A 211 -7.44 -6.86 8.35
N LEU A 212 -7.95 -6.60 7.15
CA LEU A 212 -8.81 -5.45 6.89
C LEU A 212 -10.12 -5.50 7.69
N VAL A 213 -10.75 -6.68 7.79
CA VAL A 213 -11.95 -6.86 8.63
C VAL A 213 -11.62 -6.63 10.11
N SER A 214 -10.51 -7.19 10.61
CA SER A 214 -10.10 -6.95 12.01
C SER A 214 -9.76 -5.49 12.28
N PHE A 215 -9.23 -4.78 11.28
CA PHE A 215 -8.94 -3.36 11.37
C PHE A 215 -10.22 -2.52 11.39
N GLU A 216 -11.20 -2.87 10.55
CA GLU A 216 -12.53 -2.27 10.57
C GLU A 216 -13.20 -2.43 11.96
N GLU A 217 -13.18 -3.64 12.51
CA GLU A 217 -13.69 -3.91 13.85
C GLU A 217 -12.95 -3.11 14.93
N ALA A 218 -11.63 -2.97 14.82
CA ALA A 218 -10.84 -2.19 15.77
C ALA A 218 -11.23 -0.69 15.73
N ILE A 219 -11.51 -0.14 14.55
CA ILE A 219 -12.04 1.24 14.42
C ILE A 219 -13.41 1.34 15.08
N GLN A 220 -14.31 0.38 14.81
CA GLN A 220 -15.65 0.38 15.39
C GLN A 220 -15.63 0.23 16.92
N LYS A 221 -14.74 -0.59 17.48
CA LYS A 221 -14.59 -0.86 18.91
C LYS A 221 -13.76 0.21 19.65
N ALA A 222 -13.03 1.08 18.95
CA ALA A 222 -12.18 2.10 19.57
C ALA A 222 -12.94 2.92 20.63
N THR A 223 -12.43 2.96 21.86
CA THR A 223 -13.13 3.62 22.97
C THR A 223 -12.96 5.13 22.90
N SER A 224 -14.01 5.85 23.30
CA SER A 224 -14.05 7.32 23.36
C SER A 224 -13.29 7.90 24.57
N LYS A 225 -12.60 7.06 25.36
CA LYS A 225 -11.88 7.46 26.57
C LYS A 225 -10.49 8.05 26.30
N SER A 226 -10.08 8.18 25.04
CA SER A 226 -8.86 8.95 24.71
C SER A 226 -9.05 10.41 25.16
N SER A 227 -8.02 10.97 25.78
CA SER A 227 -7.94 12.31 26.40
C SER A 227 -8.33 13.50 25.50
N ALA A 228 -8.66 13.27 24.23
CA ALA A 228 -9.26 14.24 23.32
C ALA A 228 -10.66 14.71 23.77
N ALA A 229 -11.42 13.85 24.48
CA ALA A 229 -12.68 14.27 25.11
C ALA A 229 -12.46 15.33 26.21
N ALA A 230 -11.25 15.40 26.79
CA ALA A 230 -10.89 16.37 27.82
C ALA A 230 -10.36 17.71 27.25
N THR A 231 -10.07 17.80 25.95
CA THR A 231 -9.34 18.93 25.35
C THR A 231 -9.97 19.49 24.06
N GLY A 232 -11.28 19.75 24.10
CA GLY A 232 -11.85 20.89 23.35
C GLY A 232 -11.88 20.81 21.82
N GLY A 233 -12.32 19.70 21.24
CA GLY A 233 -12.78 19.65 19.84
C GLY A 233 -11.70 19.42 18.77
N ALA A 234 -10.43 19.21 19.14
CA ALA A 234 -9.34 18.92 18.21
C ALA A 234 -9.54 17.64 17.37
N VAL A 235 -8.71 17.47 16.32
CA VAL A 235 -8.69 16.26 15.49
C VAL A 235 -8.37 15.04 16.35
N HIS A 236 -9.22 14.01 16.28
CA HIS A 236 -9.11 12.82 17.09
C HIS A 236 -7.88 11.98 16.66
N PRO A 237 -7.07 11.44 17.61
CA PRO A 237 -5.91 10.61 17.28
C PRO A 237 -6.23 9.40 16.38
N LEU A 238 -7.42 8.79 16.58
CA LEU A 238 -7.92 7.72 15.70
C LEU A 238 -8.03 8.18 14.24
N ALA A 239 -8.58 9.37 13.98
CA ALA A 239 -8.69 9.91 12.62
C ALA A 239 -7.31 10.12 12.01
N ARG A 240 -6.33 10.62 12.79
CA ARG A 240 -4.95 10.78 12.32
C ARG A 240 -4.33 9.44 11.93
N TYR A 241 -4.44 8.45 12.81
CA TYR A 241 -3.91 7.12 12.58
C TYR A 241 -4.52 6.45 11.35
N VAL A 242 -5.86 6.37 11.31
CA VAL A 242 -6.58 5.68 10.24
C VAL A 242 -6.31 6.36 8.90
N MET A 243 -6.39 7.68 8.81
CA MET A 243 -6.14 8.37 7.54
C MET A 243 -4.69 8.22 7.06
N ASN A 244 -3.70 8.28 7.96
CA ASN A 244 -2.31 8.04 7.55
C ASN A 244 -2.11 6.61 7.06
N TYR A 245 -2.75 5.63 7.70
CA TYR A 245 -2.73 4.24 7.26
C TYR A 245 -3.39 4.06 5.88
N LEU A 246 -4.56 4.67 5.67
CA LEU A 246 -5.29 4.60 4.40
C LEU A 246 -4.56 5.30 3.25
N VAL A 247 -3.84 6.40 3.52
CA VAL A 247 -2.98 7.05 2.52
C VAL A 247 -1.89 6.10 2.03
N LEU A 248 -1.26 5.32 2.91
CA LEU A 248 -0.28 4.29 2.51
C LEU A 248 -0.96 3.12 1.80
N LEU A 249 -2.15 2.71 2.25
CA LEU A 249 -2.89 1.60 1.65
C LEU A 249 -3.39 1.92 0.24
N ALA A 250 -3.62 3.20 -0.08
CA ALA A 250 -4.02 3.64 -1.42
C ALA A 250 -2.99 3.29 -2.50
N ASP A 251 -1.71 3.14 -2.15
CA ASP A 251 -0.70 2.67 -3.09
C ASP A 251 -0.89 1.22 -3.54
N TYR A 252 -1.66 0.45 -2.78
CA TYR A 252 -1.96 -0.97 -3.02
C TYR A 252 -3.36 -1.21 -3.58
N ASP A 253 -4.04 -0.17 -4.07
CA ASP A 253 -5.42 -0.28 -4.56
C ASP A 253 -5.58 -1.36 -5.65
N ASP A 254 -4.66 -1.42 -6.62
CA ASP A 254 -4.67 -2.43 -7.68
C ASP A 254 -4.53 -3.86 -7.14
N THR A 255 -3.68 -4.04 -6.12
CA THR A 255 -3.48 -5.34 -5.47
C THR A 255 -4.73 -5.74 -4.70
N LEU A 256 -5.35 -4.80 -3.98
CA LEU A 256 -6.62 -5.03 -3.28
C LEU A 256 -7.76 -5.33 -4.25
N ALA A 257 -7.87 -4.60 -5.35
CA ALA A 257 -8.87 -4.83 -6.39
C ALA A 257 -8.77 -6.27 -6.92
N ARG A 258 -7.55 -6.74 -7.21
CA ARG A 258 -7.28 -8.13 -7.61
C ARG A 258 -7.67 -9.15 -6.53
N ILE A 259 -7.32 -8.90 -5.27
CA ILE A 259 -7.68 -9.78 -4.14
C ILE A 259 -9.21 -9.91 -3.99
N TYR A 260 -9.94 -8.81 -4.15
CA TYR A 260 -11.40 -8.79 -4.02
C TYR A 260 -12.12 -9.34 -5.26
N GLN A 261 -11.51 -9.27 -6.45
CA GLN A 261 -11.99 -9.97 -7.66
C GLN A 261 -11.78 -11.48 -7.54
N GLN A 262 -10.62 -11.94 -7.06
CA GLN A 262 -10.34 -13.37 -6.81
C GLN A 262 -11.35 -14.00 -5.82
N GLY A 263 -11.83 -13.26 -4.83
CA GLY A 263 -12.82 -13.74 -3.85
C GLY A 263 -14.25 -13.87 -4.37
N ARG A 264 -14.58 -13.35 -5.57
CA ARG A 264 -15.93 -13.33 -6.15
C ARG A 264 -16.23 -14.50 -7.09
N GLY A 265 -15.38 -15.53 -7.13
CA GLY A 265 -15.66 -16.76 -7.89
C GLY A 265 -15.40 -16.66 -9.40
N SER A 266 -14.71 -15.63 -9.90
CA SER A 266 -14.24 -15.62 -11.30
C SER A 266 -12.96 -16.44 -11.46
N THR A 267 -12.98 -17.70 -11.03
CA THR A 267 -12.01 -18.70 -11.50
C THR A 267 -12.53 -19.30 -12.80
N SER A 268 -12.65 -18.46 -13.84
CA SER A 268 -12.26 -18.95 -15.15
C SER A 268 -10.79 -18.63 -15.27
N PRO A 269 -9.91 -19.61 -15.52
CA PRO A 269 -8.52 -19.31 -15.78
C PRO A 269 -8.51 -18.44 -17.05
N VAL A 270 -8.23 -17.15 -16.90
CA VAL A 270 -7.83 -16.35 -18.05
C VAL A 270 -6.62 -17.08 -18.60
N HIS A 271 -6.79 -17.67 -19.78
CA HIS A 271 -5.81 -18.55 -20.39
C HIS A 271 -4.42 -17.87 -20.36
N PRO A 272 -3.33 -18.57 -20.02
CA PRO A 272 -2.00 -17.95 -19.92
C PRO A 272 -1.60 -17.16 -21.18
N LEU A 273 -1.99 -17.63 -22.38
CA LEU A 273 -1.88 -16.84 -23.62
C LEU A 273 -2.67 -15.53 -23.59
N ALA A 274 -3.92 -15.52 -23.11
CA ALA A 274 -4.73 -14.30 -23.05
C ALA A 274 -4.11 -13.25 -22.09
N ARG A 275 -3.46 -13.70 -21.02
CA ARG A 275 -2.73 -12.82 -20.10
C ARG A 275 -1.43 -12.29 -20.71
N TYR A 276 -0.68 -13.15 -21.41
CA TYR A 276 0.52 -12.74 -22.16
C TYR A 276 0.19 -11.76 -23.28
N VAL A 277 -0.84 -12.05 -24.07
CA VAL A 277 -1.34 -11.19 -25.14
C VAL A 277 -1.86 -9.87 -24.58
N MET A 278 -2.55 -9.86 -23.43
CA MET A 278 -2.97 -8.62 -22.78
C MET A 278 -1.79 -7.75 -22.32
N ASN A 279 -0.70 -8.33 -21.81
CA ASN A 279 0.49 -7.55 -21.49
C ASN A 279 1.13 -6.93 -22.74
N TYR A 280 1.19 -7.67 -23.85
CA TYR A 280 1.65 -7.11 -25.12
C TYR A 280 0.68 -6.07 -25.70
N LEU A 281 -0.63 -6.24 -25.53
CA LEU A 281 -1.64 -5.27 -25.95
C LEU A 281 -1.59 -3.97 -25.13
N VAL A 282 -1.27 -4.06 -23.84
CA VAL A 282 -1.03 -2.88 -22.99
C VAL A 282 0.25 -2.16 -23.40
N LEU A 283 1.30 -2.89 -23.80
CA LEU A 283 2.51 -2.31 -24.43
C LEU A 283 2.23 -1.72 -25.83
N LEU A 284 1.23 -2.23 -26.54
CA LEU A 284 0.77 -1.70 -27.83
C LEU A 284 -0.18 -0.50 -27.68
N ALA A 285 -0.77 -0.30 -26.50
CA ALA A 285 -1.59 0.88 -26.20
C ALA A 285 -0.78 2.18 -26.20
N ASP A 286 0.56 2.10 -26.03
CA ASP A 286 1.48 3.23 -26.24
C ASP A 286 1.64 3.60 -27.73
N TYR A 287 1.12 2.79 -28.66
CA TYR A 287 1.11 3.01 -30.11
C TYR A 287 -0.31 3.18 -30.69
N ASP A 288 -1.27 3.65 -29.88
CA ASP A 288 -2.69 3.83 -30.24
C ASP A 288 -2.90 4.53 -31.59
N ASP A 289 -2.16 5.60 -31.87
CA ASP A 289 -2.22 6.35 -33.13
C ASP A 289 -1.85 5.52 -34.38
N THR A 290 -0.95 4.54 -34.22
CA THR A 290 -0.51 3.67 -35.33
C THR A 290 -1.52 2.56 -35.58
N LEU A 291 -2.11 2.01 -34.51
CA LEU A 291 -3.17 1.00 -34.60
C LEU A 291 -4.47 1.57 -35.16
N ALA A 292 -4.83 2.81 -34.79
CA ALA A 292 -5.99 3.52 -35.31
C ALA A 292 -5.92 3.72 -36.84
N ARG A 293 -4.72 3.94 -37.39
CA ARG A 293 -4.49 4.05 -38.85
C ARG A 293 -4.59 2.72 -39.58
N ILE A 294 -4.22 1.61 -38.94
CA ILE A 294 -4.29 0.25 -39.53
C ILE A 294 -5.73 -0.27 -39.51
N TYR A 295 -6.52 0.09 -38.49
CA TYR A 295 -7.90 -0.39 -38.31
C TYR A 295 -8.97 0.37 -39.12
N GLN A 296 -8.60 1.46 -39.81
CA GLN A 296 -9.56 2.27 -40.59
C GLN A 296 -10.19 1.56 -41.80
N LYS A 297 -9.77 0.34 -42.16
CA LYS A 297 -10.33 -0.41 -43.30
C LYS A 297 -11.32 -1.54 -42.92
N GLY A 298 -11.95 -1.48 -41.74
CA GLY A 298 -12.87 -2.55 -41.32
C GLY A 298 -13.94 -2.15 -40.33
N ARG A 299 -15.03 -1.55 -40.83
CA ARG A 299 -16.38 -1.43 -40.22
C ARG A 299 -16.56 -0.58 -38.95
N GLY A 300 -17.44 0.43 -39.10
CA GLY A 300 -18.83 0.27 -38.67
C GLY A 300 -19.12 0.40 -37.17
N SER A 301 -19.41 1.64 -36.77
CA SER A 301 -20.11 2.10 -35.56
C SER A 301 -20.90 1.04 -34.76
N THR A 302 -20.43 0.75 -33.54
CA THR A 302 -21.29 0.41 -32.39
C THR A 302 -20.66 0.96 -31.11
N SER A 303 -21.21 2.07 -30.65
CA SER A 303 -20.95 2.65 -29.33
C SER A 303 -21.46 1.72 -28.24
N LEU A 304 -20.55 1.16 -27.45
CA LEU A 304 -20.86 0.55 -26.15
C LEU A 304 -20.25 1.42 -25.05
N HIS A 305 -21.01 2.44 -24.64
CA HIS A 305 -20.83 3.08 -23.35
C HIS A 305 -21.11 2.05 -22.24
N SER A 306 -20.07 1.65 -21.50
CA SER A 306 -20.25 1.02 -20.19
C SER A 306 -20.24 2.11 -19.11
N PRO A 307 -21.32 2.28 -18.34
CA PRO A 307 -21.32 3.23 -17.22
C PRO A 307 -20.59 2.60 -16.03
N SER A 308 -19.35 3.02 -15.81
CA SER A 308 -18.59 2.75 -14.59
C SER A 308 -19.06 3.68 -13.46
N SER A 309 -20.27 3.44 -12.94
CA SER A 309 -20.83 4.24 -11.84
C SER A 309 -21.47 3.37 -10.76
N SER A 310 -20.73 2.37 -10.26
CA SER A 310 -21.15 1.57 -9.09
C SER A 310 -20.02 0.95 -8.24
N SER A 311 -18.79 1.48 -8.27
CA SER A 311 -17.66 0.86 -7.54
C SER A 311 -17.40 1.38 -6.11
N SER A 312 -17.97 2.51 -5.68
CA SER A 312 -17.64 3.10 -4.36
C SER A 312 -18.08 2.26 -3.15
N SER A 313 -19.03 1.32 -3.28
CA SER A 313 -19.46 0.42 -2.18
C SER A 313 -18.62 -0.86 -2.07
N SER A 314 -17.78 -1.17 -3.07
CA SER A 314 -17.01 -2.42 -3.14
C SER A 314 -15.54 -2.26 -2.75
N ASN A 315 -14.98 -1.04 -2.78
CA ASN A 315 -13.59 -0.81 -2.40
C ASN A 315 -13.38 -0.84 -0.87
N PRO A 316 -12.47 -1.67 -0.32
CA PRO A 316 -12.22 -1.77 1.12
C PRO A 316 -11.70 -0.47 1.74
N ILE A 317 -10.92 0.34 1.01
CA ILE A 317 -10.37 1.61 1.51
C ILE A 317 -11.51 2.62 1.69
N GLY A 318 -12.38 2.79 0.68
CA GLY A 318 -13.54 3.68 0.77
C GLY A 318 -14.51 3.29 1.89
N ARG A 319 -14.68 1.97 2.12
CA ARG A 319 -15.44 1.44 3.26
C ARG A 319 -14.82 1.85 4.60
N LEU A 320 -13.50 1.73 4.77
CA LEU A 320 -12.80 2.11 5.99
C LEU A 320 -12.90 3.61 6.29
N VAL A 321 -12.86 4.47 5.27
CA VAL A 321 -13.13 5.91 5.43
C VAL A 321 -14.54 6.13 5.98
N SER A 322 -15.54 5.46 5.40
CA SER A 322 -16.94 5.57 5.84
C SER A 322 -17.14 5.05 7.28
N VAL A 323 -16.44 3.97 7.66
CA VAL A 323 -16.45 3.43 9.02
C VAL A 323 -15.85 4.43 10.00
N LEU A 324 -14.73 5.06 9.65
CA LEU A 324 -14.10 6.10 10.47
C LEU A 324 -15.05 7.28 10.69
N LEU A 325 -15.69 7.80 9.65
CA LEU A 325 -16.61 8.94 9.76
C LEU A 325 -17.80 8.62 10.67
N ARG A 326 -18.46 7.46 10.49
CA ARG A 326 -19.52 6.99 11.40
C ARG A 326 -19.05 6.86 12.84
N LYS A 327 -17.82 6.37 13.02
CA LYS A 327 -17.24 6.22 14.35
C LYS A 327 -16.98 7.57 15.02
N LEU A 328 -16.51 8.56 14.26
CA LEU A 328 -16.30 9.93 14.75
C LEU A 328 -17.64 10.57 15.13
N ASP A 329 -18.69 10.41 14.33
CA ASP A 329 -20.03 10.89 14.64
C ASP A 329 -20.58 10.29 15.96
N ALA A 330 -20.45 8.97 16.13
CA ALA A 330 -20.80 8.30 17.37
C ALA A 330 -19.96 8.76 18.59
N MET A 331 -18.74 9.25 18.37
CA MET A 331 -17.94 9.89 19.43
C MET A 331 -18.40 11.33 19.71
N ALA A 332 -18.77 12.08 18.67
CA ALA A 332 -19.30 13.43 18.77
C ALA A 332 -20.57 13.48 19.63
N GLY A 333 -21.44 12.45 19.51
CA GLY A 333 -22.64 12.29 20.34
C GLY A 333 -22.40 12.34 21.86
N ARG A 334 -21.19 12.02 22.33
CA ARG A 334 -20.84 12.02 23.77
C ARG A 334 -20.43 13.39 24.33
N HIS A 335 -20.26 14.40 23.48
CA HIS A 335 -19.99 15.76 23.94
C HIS A 335 -21.25 16.38 24.57
N ARG A 336 -21.08 17.00 25.74
CA ARG A 336 -22.18 17.63 26.51
C ARG A 336 -22.73 18.87 25.82
N SER A 337 -21.86 19.70 25.26
CA SER A 337 -22.26 20.95 24.57
C SER A 337 -22.52 20.68 23.08
N PRO A 338 -23.64 21.18 22.51
CA PRO A 338 -23.88 21.13 21.07
C PRO A 338 -22.78 21.81 20.26
N ALA A 339 -22.24 22.93 20.75
CA ALA A 339 -21.12 23.61 20.11
C ALA A 339 -19.85 22.72 20.10
N ALA A 340 -19.58 22.01 21.20
CA ALA A 340 -18.40 21.13 21.28
C ALA A 340 -18.50 19.94 20.33
N ARG A 341 -19.71 19.40 20.17
CA ARG A 341 -20.01 18.35 19.19
C ARG A 341 -19.76 18.83 17.75
N SER A 342 -20.32 19.99 17.41
CA SER A 342 -20.21 20.56 16.06
C SER A 342 -18.76 20.92 15.71
N LEU A 343 -17.99 21.50 16.64
CA LEU A 343 -16.58 21.79 16.38
C LEU A 343 -15.74 20.51 16.22
N PHE A 344 -15.99 19.50 17.05
CA PHE A 344 -15.32 18.20 16.92
C PHE A 344 -15.57 17.59 15.54
N MET A 345 -16.83 17.57 15.08
CA MET A 345 -17.17 17.06 13.75
C MET A 345 -16.56 17.90 12.64
N ALA A 346 -16.64 19.22 12.72
CA ALA A 346 -16.01 20.11 11.76
C ALA A 346 -14.51 19.78 11.60
N ASN A 347 -13.76 19.76 12.71
CA ASN A 347 -12.32 19.50 12.69
C ASN A 347 -11.96 18.14 12.09
N ASN A 348 -12.68 17.08 12.47
CA ASN A 348 -12.38 15.74 11.98
C ASN A 348 -12.80 15.52 10.52
N THR A 349 -13.96 16.02 10.10
CA THR A 349 -14.42 15.94 8.70
C THR A 349 -13.51 16.74 7.78
N HIS A 350 -13.09 17.94 8.19
CA HIS A 350 -12.08 18.73 7.47
C HIS A 350 -10.75 17.98 7.34
N TYR A 351 -10.24 17.42 8.45
CA TYR A 351 -8.99 16.67 8.43
C TYR A 351 -9.04 15.47 7.47
N VAL A 352 -10.13 14.69 7.52
CA VAL A 352 -10.34 13.54 6.62
C VAL A 352 -10.41 14.00 5.16
N SER A 353 -11.21 15.04 4.88
CA SER A 353 -11.35 15.63 3.54
C SER A 353 -10.01 16.11 2.98
N LYS A 354 -9.23 16.84 3.78
CA LYS A 354 -7.89 17.34 3.43
C LYS A 354 -6.92 16.20 3.13
N LYS A 355 -6.95 15.13 3.93
CA LYS A 355 -6.12 13.94 3.70
C LYS A 355 -6.48 13.21 2.42
N VAL A 356 -7.77 13.09 2.10
CA VAL A 356 -8.22 12.51 0.82
C VAL A 356 -7.78 13.40 -0.35
N ARG A 357 -8.02 14.72 -0.28
CA ARG A 357 -7.61 15.67 -1.33
C ARG A 357 -6.09 15.68 -1.58
N GLY A 358 -5.30 15.44 -0.54
CA GLY A 358 -3.84 15.34 -0.64
C GLY A 358 -3.32 14.08 -1.33
N SER A 359 -4.17 13.10 -1.65
CA SER A 359 -3.81 11.87 -2.36
C SER A 359 -4.74 11.64 -3.55
N SER A 360 -4.22 11.83 -4.76
CA SER A 360 -5.00 11.63 -6.01
C SER A 360 -5.61 10.23 -6.10
N LYS A 361 -4.89 9.20 -5.62
CA LYS A 361 -5.39 7.83 -5.52
C LYS A 361 -6.60 7.73 -4.58
N LEU A 362 -6.54 8.32 -3.38
CA LEU A 362 -7.68 8.31 -2.46
C LEU A 362 -8.90 9.05 -3.01
N VAL A 363 -8.70 10.17 -3.73
CA VAL A 363 -9.80 10.87 -4.39
C VAL A 363 -10.52 9.93 -5.36
N GLY A 364 -9.78 9.23 -6.23
CA GLY A 364 -10.36 8.26 -7.16
C GLY A 364 -11.12 7.13 -6.46
N ILE A 365 -10.56 6.60 -5.37
CA ILE A 365 -11.12 5.45 -4.63
C ILE A 365 -12.44 5.78 -3.91
N VAL A 366 -12.52 6.93 -3.25
CA VAL A 366 -13.64 7.23 -2.33
C VAL A 366 -14.90 7.72 -3.07
N GLY A 367 -14.75 8.28 -4.27
CA GLY A 367 -15.88 8.75 -5.07
C GLY A 367 -15.59 9.99 -5.94
N GLY A 368 -14.32 10.27 -6.22
CA GLY A 368 -13.90 11.38 -7.07
C GLY A 368 -14.12 12.76 -6.46
N GLU A 369 -14.13 13.78 -7.31
CA GLU A 369 -14.30 15.18 -6.91
C GLU A 369 -15.66 15.46 -6.25
N GLY A 370 -16.72 14.74 -6.68
CA GLY A 370 -18.05 14.88 -6.09
C GLY A 370 -18.09 14.58 -4.59
N TRP A 371 -17.32 13.59 -4.14
CA TRP A 371 -17.19 13.30 -2.71
C TRP A 371 -16.48 14.43 -1.95
N ALA A 372 -15.41 15.00 -2.52
CA ALA A 372 -14.67 16.09 -1.89
C ALA A 372 -15.53 17.36 -1.73
N VAL A 373 -16.38 17.66 -2.73
CA VAL A 373 -17.36 18.74 -2.65
C VAL A 373 -18.39 18.47 -1.55
N ALA A 374 -18.95 17.26 -1.49
CA ALA A 374 -19.92 16.88 -0.46
C ALA A 374 -19.32 16.99 0.95
N GLN A 375 -18.08 16.54 1.16
CA GLN A 375 -17.40 16.67 2.46
C GLN A 375 -17.07 18.11 2.83
N SER A 376 -16.76 18.96 1.85
CA SER A 376 -16.53 20.39 2.09
C SER A 376 -17.83 21.09 2.49
N ALA A 377 -18.96 20.73 1.88
CA ALA A 377 -20.28 21.21 2.28
C ALA A 377 -20.66 20.74 3.68
N GLU A 378 -20.39 19.49 4.02
CA GLU A 378 -20.67 18.93 5.35
C GLU A 378 -19.80 19.57 6.44
N THR A 379 -18.52 19.81 6.14
CA THR A 379 -17.62 20.57 7.01
C THR A 379 -18.18 21.97 7.31
N ARG A 380 -18.65 22.68 6.28
CA ARG A 380 -19.27 24.00 6.44
C ARG A 380 -20.52 23.95 7.31
N ARG A 381 -21.39 22.95 7.10
CA ARG A 381 -22.60 22.75 7.94
C ARG A 381 -22.25 22.59 9.42
N HIS A 382 -21.21 21.83 9.74
CA HIS A 382 -20.74 21.69 11.12
C HIS A 382 -20.16 22.99 11.69
N VAL A 383 -19.44 23.78 10.87
CA VAL A 383 -18.95 25.10 11.27
C VAL A 383 -20.11 26.06 11.57
N ASP A 384 -21.13 26.12 10.70
CA ASP A 384 -22.30 26.98 10.90
C ASP A 384 -23.09 26.57 12.14
N ALA A 385 -23.27 25.26 12.36
CA ALA A 385 -23.92 24.73 13.56
C ALA A 385 -23.11 25.04 14.84
N PHE A 386 -21.78 25.00 14.78
CA PHE A 386 -20.92 25.43 15.87
C PHE A 386 -21.12 26.91 16.18
N VAL A 387 -21.05 27.78 15.16
CA VAL A 387 -21.19 29.23 15.32
C VAL A 387 -22.56 29.55 15.93
N HIS A 388 -23.63 28.98 15.42
CA HIS A 388 -24.97 29.23 15.92
C HIS A 388 -25.14 28.79 17.39
N ALA A 389 -24.54 27.66 17.78
CA ALA A 389 -24.61 27.16 19.15
C ALA A 389 -23.69 27.95 20.10
N ALA A 390 -22.49 28.31 19.67
CA ALA A 390 -21.48 28.98 20.50
C ALA A 390 -21.76 30.48 20.70
N TRP A 391 -22.50 31.09 19.77
CA TRP A 391 -22.88 32.50 19.81
C TRP A 391 -24.38 32.70 20.02
N ARG A 392 -25.12 31.65 20.43
CA ARG A 392 -26.57 31.69 20.61
C ARG A 392 -27.03 32.88 21.43
N ASP A 393 -26.38 33.13 22.57
CA ASP A 393 -26.81 34.19 23.47
C ASP A 393 -26.57 35.57 22.86
N VAL A 394 -25.54 35.77 22.03
CA VAL A 394 -25.35 37.02 21.27
C VAL A 394 -26.38 37.18 20.16
N LEU A 395 -26.83 36.06 19.57
CA LEU A 395 -27.81 36.06 18.48
C LEU A 395 -29.25 36.20 18.97
N VAL A 396 -29.54 35.83 20.23
CA VAL A 396 -30.89 35.81 20.82
C VAL A 396 -31.09 36.91 21.86
N VAL A 397 -30.09 37.21 22.70
CA VAL A 397 -30.16 38.26 23.71
C VAL A 397 -29.99 39.61 23.02
N GLY A 398 -31.09 40.33 22.84
CA GLY A 398 -31.09 41.75 22.47
C GLY A 398 -31.03 42.65 23.71
N GLY A 399 -30.38 43.81 23.61
CA GLY A 399 -30.31 44.81 24.68
C GLY A 399 -28.99 44.80 25.48
N GLU A 400 -29.01 45.37 26.69
CA GLU A 400 -27.82 45.72 27.50
C GLU A 400 -26.85 44.54 27.82
N GLY A 401 -27.28 43.29 27.65
CA GLY A 401 -26.47 42.08 27.87
C GLY A 401 -25.60 41.63 26.69
N ALA A 402 -25.74 42.22 25.50
CA ALA A 402 -25.07 41.74 24.28
C ALA A 402 -23.53 41.76 24.38
N ASP A 403 -22.98 42.80 25.00
CA ASP A 403 -21.54 42.96 25.22
C ASP A 403 -20.98 41.91 26.18
N ALA A 404 -21.71 41.59 27.25
CA ALA A 404 -21.35 40.54 28.18
C ALA A 404 -21.36 39.17 27.49
N ALA A 405 -22.41 38.90 26.69
CA ALA A 405 -22.53 37.67 25.92
C ALA A 405 -21.38 37.50 24.89
N VAL A 406 -20.94 38.56 24.22
CA VAL A 406 -19.78 38.53 23.32
C VAL A 406 -18.50 38.19 24.08
N ARG A 407 -18.25 38.82 25.22
CA ARG A 407 -17.05 38.56 26.04
C ARG A 407 -17.05 37.13 26.59
N GLU A 408 -18.19 36.65 27.06
CA GLU A 408 -18.36 35.29 27.57
C GLU A 408 -18.18 34.22 26.50
N ALA A 409 -18.76 34.43 25.30
CA ALA A 409 -18.58 33.54 24.16
C ALA A 409 -17.10 33.46 23.73
N VAL A 410 -16.42 34.61 23.69
CA VAL A 410 -14.98 34.68 23.37
C VAL A 410 -14.14 34.01 24.46
N ALA A 411 -14.41 34.25 25.74
CA ALA A 411 -13.70 33.64 26.85
C ALA A 411 -13.88 32.11 26.87
N SER A 412 -15.10 31.63 26.62
CA SER A 412 -15.43 30.21 26.53
C SER A 412 -14.68 29.52 25.39
N GLN A 413 -14.62 30.16 24.21
CA GLN A 413 -13.94 29.61 23.03
C GLN A 413 -12.40 29.69 23.14
N ARG A 414 -11.84 30.64 23.89
CA ARG A 414 -10.39 30.68 24.20
C ARG A 414 -9.92 29.46 24.99
N ARG A 415 -10.81 28.81 25.74
CA ARG A 415 -10.51 27.59 26.50
C ARG A 415 -10.47 26.33 25.62
N TRP A 416 -10.90 26.42 24.36
CA TRP A 416 -10.96 25.28 23.45
C TRP A 416 -9.67 25.21 22.65
N VAL A 417 -8.93 24.12 22.82
CA VAL A 417 -7.62 23.95 22.21
C VAL A 417 -7.78 23.36 20.81
N ALA A 418 -7.18 24.08 19.84
CA ALA A 418 -6.87 23.68 18.48
C ALA A 418 -8.05 23.47 17.52
N VAL A 419 -8.22 24.44 16.63
CA VAL A 419 -8.79 24.21 15.31
C VAL A 419 -7.83 23.31 14.51
N ALA A 420 -8.35 22.46 13.63
CA ALA A 420 -7.58 21.42 12.93
C ALA A 420 -6.31 21.95 12.23
N ASP A 421 -6.41 23.13 11.63
CA ASP A 421 -5.33 23.89 10.99
C ASP A 421 -5.77 25.36 10.80
N ASP A 422 -4.88 26.19 10.25
CA ASP A 422 -5.13 27.62 10.01
C ASP A 422 -6.31 27.84 9.05
N GLU A 423 -6.44 27.01 8.02
CA GLU A 423 -7.53 27.06 7.02
C GLU A 423 -8.90 26.87 7.68
N MET A 424 -9.02 25.89 8.57
CA MET A 424 -10.22 25.68 9.35
C MET A 424 -10.42 26.81 10.38
N GLY A 425 -9.34 27.35 10.95
CA GLY A 425 -9.38 28.49 11.86
C GLY A 425 -9.99 29.72 11.19
N ASP A 426 -9.56 30.00 9.96
CA ASP A 426 -10.09 31.06 9.11
C ASP A 426 -11.55 30.81 8.75
N ALA A 427 -11.93 29.57 8.40
CA ALA A 427 -13.31 29.23 8.09
C ALA A 427 -14.26 29.48 9.28
N VAL A 428 -13.86 29.07 10.49
CA VAL A 428 -14.65 29.30 11.72
C VAL A 428 -14.75 30.79 12.03
N ARG A 429 -13.64 31.54 11.93
CA ARG A 429 -13.62 33.00 12.15
C ARG A 429 -14.49 33.75 11.14
N ALA A 430 -14.41 33.39 9.86
CA ALA A 430 -15.20 33.99 8.80
C ALA A 430 -16.69 33.74 9.00
N ALA A 431 -17.08 32.50 9.31
CA ALA A 431 -18.48 32.15 9.60
C ALA A 431 -19.01 32.87 10.84
N ALA A 432 -18.23 32.93 11.93
CA ALA A 432 -18.60 33.67 13.13
C ALA A 432 -18.77 35.17 12.84
N ALA A 433 -17.85 35.79 12.08
CA ALA A 433 -17.97 37.19 11.70
C ALA A 433 -19.18 37.45 10.82
N ALA A 434 -19.48 36.57 9.86
CA ALA A 434 -20.63 36.68 8.97
C ALA A 434 -21.97 36.58 9.72
N ALA A 435 -22.05 35.76 10.77
CA ALA A 435 -23.27 35.61 11.57
C ALA A 435 -23.42 36.72 12.64
N VAL A 436 -22.37 36.99 13.41
CA VAL A 436 -22.44 37.81 14.62
C VAL A 436 -22.35 39.31 14.31
N VAL A 437 -21.50 39.73 13.37
CA VAL A 437 -21.27 41.16 13.11
C VAL A 437 -22.52 41.86 12.56
N PRO A 438 -23.30 41.29 11.61
CA PRO A 438 -24.54 41.90 11.15
C PRO A 438 -25.61 41.99 12.24
N ALA A 439 -25.77 40.92 13.04
CA ALA A 439 -26.73 40.88 14.15
C ALA A 439 -26.39 41.93 15.21
N TYR A 440 -25.12 41.99 15.62
CA TYR A 440 -24.63 42.96 16.58
C TYR A 440 -24.71 44.40 16.05
N ARG A 441 -24.42 44.62 14.76
CA ARG A 441 -24.59 45.93 14.12
C ARG A 441 -26.05 46.40 14.14
N ALA A 442 -27.02 45.49 13.99
CA ALA A 442 -28.43 45.84 14.10
C ALA A 442 -28.80 46.27 15.52
N LEU A 443 -28.27 45.61 16.55
CA LEU A 443 -28.44 45.99 17.96
C LEU A 443 -27.78 47.35 18.26
N TYR A 444 -26.55 47.54 17.80
CA TYR A 444 -25.79 48.79 17.97
C TYR A 444 -26.54 50.00 17.39
N ARG A 445 -27.16 49.85 16.20
CA ARG A 445 -28.00 50.90 15.61
C ARG A 445 -29.26 51.22 16.41
N ARG A 446 -29.78 50.27 17.19
CA ARG A 446 -31.03 50.44 17.96
C ARG A 446 -30.80 51.05 19.35
N HIS A 447 -29.66 50.79 19.99
CA HIS A 447 -29.43 51.14 21.40
C HIS A 447 -28.37 52.24 21.64
N GLY A 448 -27.64 52.69 20.62
CA GLY A 448 -26.80 53.88 20.70
C GLY A 448 -25.39 53.65 21.28
N THR A 449 -24.54 54.67 21.13
CA THR A 449 -23.07 54.55 21.05
C THR A 449 -22.29 54.75 22.35
N ALA A 450 -22.93 55.07 23.49
CA ALA A 450 -22.23 55.55 24.67
C ALA A 450 -21.69 54.46 25.63
N ALA A 451 -22.13 53.20 25.49
CA ALA A 451 -21.75 52.12 26.42
C ALA A 451 -21.47 50.76 25.76
N TRP A 452 -21.44 50.70 24.42
CA TRP A 452 -21.41 49.45 23.66
C TRP A 452 -20.14 49.33 22.81
N MET A 453 -19.60 48.12 22.69
CA MET A 453 -18.52 47.82 21.77
C MET A 453 -18.89 48.19 20.32
N THR A 454 -17.93 48.60 19.49
CA THR A 454 -18.23 48.82 18.07
C THR A 454 -18.34 47.47 17.35
N PRO A 455 -19.12 47.38 16.25
CA PRO A 455 -19.09 46.19 15.38
C PRO A 455 -17.68 45.85 14.85
N GLY A 456 -16.78 46.85 14.78
CA GLY A 456 -15.37 46.66 14.46
C GLY A 456 -14.60 45.92 15.56
N ASP A 457 -14.87 46.25 16.83
CA ASP A 457 -14.27 45.59 17.99
C ASP A 457 -14.71 44.13 18.09
N VAL A 458 -16.00 43.84 17.87
CA VAL A 458 -16.53 42.47 17.83
C VAL A 458 -15.85 41.67 16.71
N LYS A 459 -15.73 42.25 15.51
CA LYS A 459 -15.01 41.61 14.38
C LYS A 459 -13.54 41.34 14.73
N ALA A 460 -12.86 42.28 15.39
CA ALA A 460 -11.48 42.12 15.82
C ALA A 460 -11.32 41.05 16.92
N MET A 461 -12.28 40.94 17.84
CA MET A 461 -12.28 39.90 18.87
C MET A 461 -12.48 38.50 18.28
N ILE A 462 -13.42 38.35 17.34
CA ILE A 462 -13.60 37.11 16.58
C ILE A 462 -12.32 36.77 15.80
N GLY A 463 -11.70 37.77 15.15
CA GLY A 463 -10.45 37.61 14.41
C GLY A 463 -9.28 37.07 15.24
N ARG A 464 -9.28 37.29 16.56
CA ARG A 464 -8.24 36.79 17.48
C ARG A 464 -8.51 35.39 18.04
N LEU A 465 -9.68 34.81 17.78
CA LEU A 465 -10.00 33.45 18.22
C LEU A 465 -9.13 32.42 17.49
N PHE A 466 -8.81 31.33 18.20
CA PHE A 466 -8.05 30.19 17.67
C PHE A 466 -6.70 30.57 17.03
N GLY A 467 -6.01 31.58 17.59
CA GLY A 467 -4.66 31.95 17.16
C GLY A 467 -4.59 32.76 15.86
N GLY A 468 -5.65 33.47 15.48
CA GLY A 468 -5.69 34.30 14.27
C GLY A 468 -4.52 35.28 14.12
N PRO A 469 -4.29 35.83 12.90
CA PRO A 469 -3.04 36.46 12.51
C PRO A 469 -2.63 37.55 13.51
N ARG A 470 -1.51 37.31 14.20
CA ARG A 470 -0.84 38.34 15.01
C ARG A 470 -0.47 39.46 14.05
N ASN A 471 -1.02 40.66 14.29
CA ASN A 471 -0.80 41.86 13.49
C ASN A 471 0.58 41.90 12.82
N ALA A 472 0.57 41.95 11.49
CA ALA A 472 1.71 42.30 10.66
C ALA A 472 2.07 43.77 10.91
N ALA A 473 2.78 44.05 11.99
CA ALA A 473 3.41 45.34 12.28
C ALA A 473 4.49 45.17 13.35
N ALA A 474 5.54 44.40 13.05
CA ALA A 474 6.88 44.56 13.64
C ALA A 474 7.90 43.64 12.94
N GLY A 475 8.80 44.26 12.16
CA GLY A 475 10.19 43.83 12.02
C GLY A 475 10.47 42.52 11.27
N ALA A 476 10.76 42.64 9.98
CA ALA A 476 11.37 41.59 9.17
C ALA A 476 12.74 41.12 9.69
N ARG A 477 13.04 39.83 9.47
CA ARG A 477 14.33 39.41 8.93
C ARG A 477 14.22 38.07 8.19
N PRO A 478 14.64 37.98 6.91
CA PRO A 478 14.63 36.73 6.16
C PRO A 478 15.89 35.93 6.48
N VAL A 479 15.76 34.61 6.68
CA VAL A 479 16.89 33.68 6.65
C VAL A 479 16.68 32.72 5.48
N ALA A 480 17.73 32.61 4.69
CA ALA A 480 17.80 31.98 3.39
C ALA A 480 17.69 30.46 3.42
N ALA A 481 17.50 29.93 2.21
CA ALA A 481 17.23 28.56 1.81
C ALA A 481 18.22 27.49 2.34
N GLY A 482 17.69 26.29 2.54
CA GLY A 482 18.44 25.04 2.59
C GLY A 482 17.58 23.90 2.04
N GLY A 483 17.84 23.51 0.79
CA GLY A 483 17.18 22.38 0.14
C GLY A 483 17.53 21.06 0.84
N ALA A 484 16.51 20.27 1.13
CA ALA A 484 16.66 18.87 1.52
C ALA A 484 15.54 18.05 0.87
N THR A 485 15.95 17.16 -0.04
CA THR A 485 15.15 16.10 -0.66
C THR A 485 14.43 15.23 0.38
N PRO A 486 13.22 14.72 0.12
CA PRO A 486 12.50 13.89 1.07
C PRO A 486 13.12 12.49 1.17
N ARG A 487 13.95 12.28 2.19
CA ARG A 487 14.32 10.94 2.67
C ARG A 487 13.06 10.28 3.23
N ARG A 488 12.78 9.05 2.77
CA ARG A 488 11.72 8.17 3.27
C ARG A 488 11.82 8.01 4.79
N HIS A 489 10.98 8.73 5.53
CA HIS A 489 10.85 8.55 6.97
C HIS A 489 10.01 7.32 7.26
N ARG A 490 10.71 6.26 7.69
CA ARG A 490 10.17 5.06 8.31
C ARG A 490 9.46 5.46 9.60
N LEU A 491 8.14 5.57 9.58
CA LEU A 491 7.34 5.71 10.80
C LEU A 491 7.33 4.37 11.52
N ARG A 492 8.01 4.29 12.68
CA ARG A 492 7.77 3.24 13.67
C ARG A 492 6.33 3.41 14.18
N LEU A 493 5.42 2.59 13.66
CA LEU A 493 4.03 2.46 14.14
C LEU A 493 3.93 1.71 15.49
N THR A 494 5.06 1.29 16.04
CA THR A 494 5.18 0.58 17.32
C THR A 494 4.98 1.55 18.49
N SER A 495 3.75 1.72 18.98
CA SER A 495 3.48 1.83 20.43
C SER A 495 2.04 2.18 20.79
N SER A 496 1.22 2.75 19.88
CA SER A 496 -0.09 3.25 20.31
C SER A 496 -1.17 2.17 20.38
N LEU A 497 -1.16 1.16 19.52
CA LEU A 497 -2.13 0.05 19.58
C LEU A 497 -1.79 -0.95 20.70
N GLU A 498 -0.51 -1.27 20.92
CA GLU A 498 -0.10 -2.12 22.06
C GLU A 498 -0.39 -1.45 23.41
N LYS A 499 -0.17 -0.13 23.54
CA LYS A 499 -0.54 0.60 24.77
C LYS A 499 -2.04 0.78 24.98
N LEU A 500 -2.84 0.73 23.90
CA LEU A 500 -4.31 0.74 23.99
C LEU A 500 -4.89 -0.66 24.24
N ALA A 501 -4.19 -1.73 23.86
CA ALA A 501 -4.60 -3.12 24.07
C ALA A 501 -4.14 -3.69 25.42
N HIS A 502 -3.03 -3.23 26.00
CA HIS A 502 -2.51 -3.71 27.30
C HIS A 502 -3.05 -2.99 28.54
N LYS A 503 -4.13 -2.21 28.41
CA LYS A 503 -4.90 -1.64 29.53
C LYS A 503 -6.34 -2.18 29.55
N GLN A 504 -6.51 -3.45 29.20
CA GLN A 504 -7.71 -4.23 29.53
C GLN A 504 -7.50 -4.96 30.85
#